data_AF-A0A2D5R5Q6-F1
#
_entry.id   AF-A0A2D5R5Q6-F1
#
_cell.length_a   1.000
_cell.length_b   1.000
_cell.length_c   1.000
_cell.angle_alpha   90.00
_cell.angle_beta   90.00
_cell.angle_gamma   90.00
#
_symmetry.space_group_name_H-M   'P 1'
#
loop_
_entity.id
_entity.type
_entity.pdbx_description
1 polymer ?
#
loop_
_entity_poly.entity_id
_entity_poly.type
_entity_poly.pdbx_seq_one_letter_code
_entity_poly.pdbx_strand_id
1 'polypeptide(L)' 'MSKREHKLLSLTGIELSQLSIDQLRKSFKSSLDGGIHGISFSAYEEGQKPGHQLSLEQVQKRMSILEPSIEWVRSFS' A
#
# COMPACT_ATOMS: atom_id res chain seq x y z
N MET A 1 15.34 -1.63 -19.26
CA MET A 1 14.66 -0.36 -18.89
C MET A 1 15.13 0.73 -19.85
N SER A 2 14.22 1.52 -20.44
CA SER A 2 14.57 2.61 -21.35
C SER A 2 15.23 3.76 -20.59
N LYS A 3 16.44 4.19 -20.98
CA LYS A 3 17.04 5.44 -20.47
C LYS A 3 16.13 6.61 -20.86
N ARG A 4 15.77 7.45 -19.89
CA ARG A 4 15.06 8.72 -20.11
C ARG A 4 15.97 9.84 -19.64
N GLU A 5 16.70 10.44 -20.58
CA GLU A 5 17.81 11.36 -20.29
C GLU A 5 17.41 12.62 -19.51
N HIS A 6 16.13 13.04 -19.58
CA HIS A 6 15.61 14.20 -18.86
C HIS A 6 15.00 13.89 -17.47
N LYS A 7 15.24 12.69 -16.92
CA LYS A 7 14.66 12.24 -15.64
C LYS A 7 15.74 11.83 -14.63
N LEU A 8 16.78 12.66 -14.50
CA LEU A 8 17.99 12.43 -13.70
C LEU A 8 17.72 12.10 -12.20
N LEU A 9 16.57 12.49 -11.67
CA LEU A 9 16.15 12.27 -10.28
C LEU A 9 14.78 11.55 -10.18
N SER A 10 14.31 10.95 -11.27
CA SER A 10 12.98 10.29 -11.25
C SER A 10 12.89 9.07 -10.32
N LEU A 11 14.04 8.56 -9.88
CA LEU A 11 14.14 7.41 -8.97
C LEU A 11 14.63 7.81 -7.57
N THR A 12 15.05 9.07 -7.36
CA THR A 12 15.40 9.52 -6.02
C THR A 12 14.10 9.69 -5.24
N GLY A 13 13.84 8.73 -4.37
CA GLY A 13 12.72 8.78 -3.43
C GLY A 13 12.94 9.84 -2.35
N ILE A 14 12.01 9.89 -1.41
CA ILE A 14 12.14 10.70 -0.20
C ILE A 14 13.16 10.01 0.73
N GLU A 15 14.09 10.76 1.32
CA GLU A 15 14.98 10.25 2.36
C GLU A 15 14.19 9.98 3.65
N LEU A 16 13.69 8.75 3.79
CA LEU A 16 12.89 8.32 4.94
C LEU A 16 13.75 7.86 6.14
N SER A 17 15.05 7.62 5.91
CA SER A 17 15.99 7.05 6.89
C SER A 17 16.21 7.93 8.12
N GLN A 18 15.96 9.24 7.98
CA GLN A 18 16.16 10.25 9.04
C GLN A 18 14.86 10.63 9.76
N LEU A 19 13.71 10.10 9.33
CA LEU A 19 12.42 10.46 9.91
C LEU A 19 12.12 9.60 11.13
N SER A 20 11.57 10.24 12.18
CA SER A 20 10.98 9.50 13.29
C SER A 20 9.71 8.75 12.85
N ILE A 21 9.29 7.76 13.63
CA ILE A 21 8.06 7.00 13.36
C ILE A 21 6.85 7.94 13.25
N ASP A 22 6.77 8.97 14.09
CA ASP A 22 5.65 9.91 14.06
C ASP A 22 5.70 10.83 12.83
N GLN A 23 6.89 11.23 12.38
CA GLN A 23 7.05 11.95 11.13
C GLN A 23 6.67 11.09 9.92
N LEU A 24 7.03 9.81 9.93
CA LEU A 24 6.61 8.85 8.89
C LEU A 24 5.09 8.70 8.84
N ARG A 25 4.44 8.52 10.00
CA ARG A 25 2.98 8.44 10.09
C ARG A 25 2.30 9.69 9.55
N LYS A 26 2.80 10.87 9.91
CA LYS A 26 2.25 12.15 9.45
C LYS A 26 2.43 12.32 7.94
N SER A 27 3.59 11.98 7.41
CA SER A 27 3.89 12.03 5.97
C SER A 27 3.00 11.07 5.17
N PHE A 28 2.86 9.83 5.65
CA PHE A 28 1.96 8.84 5.05
C PHE A 28 0.51 9.33 5.05
N LYS A 29 0.02 9.83 6.19
CA LYS A 29 -1.35 10.34 6.31
C LYS A 29 -1.59 11.52 5.36
N SER A 30 -0.66 12.46 5.27
CA SER A 30 -0.75 13.58 4.31
C SER A 30 -0.81 13.11 2.86
N SER A 31 -0.12 12.02 2.52
CA SER A 31 -0.15 11.45 1.18
C SER A 31 -1.46 10.73 0.89
N LEU A 32 -2.00 10.02 1.90
CA LEU A 32 -3.30 9.34 1.82
C LEU A 32 -4.44 10.36 1.68
N ASP A 33 -4.44 11.40 2.52
CA ASP A 33 -5.42 12.49 2.51
C ASP A 33 -5.35 13.33 1.21
N GLY A 34 -4.18 13.36 0.56
CA GLY A 34 -3.99 13.96 -0.77
C GLY A 34 -4.63 13.18 -1.93
N GLY A 35 -5.16 11.99 -1.66
CA GLY A 35 -5.79 11.11 -2.62
C GLY A 35 -4.83 10.07 -3.20
N ILE A 36 -5.32 8.84 -3.32
CA ILE A 36 -4.62 7.73 -3.94
C ILE A 36 -5.47 7.10 -5.05
N HIS A 37 -4.84 6.51 -6.05
CA HIS A 37 -5.56 5.80 -7.11
C HIS A 37 -6.17 4.46 -6.62
N GLY A 38 -5.60 3.88 -5.56
CA GLY A 38 -6.05 2.63 -4.96
C GLY A 38 -4.94 1.92 -4.21
N ILE A 39 -5.32 0.94 -3.39
CA ILE A 39 -4.40 0.09 -2.63
C ILE A 39 -4.51 -1.33 -3.17
N SER A 40 -3.39 -1.90 -3.63
CA SER A 40 -3.30 -3.32 -3.95
C SER A 40 -2.61 -4.04 -2.80
N PHE A 41 -3.25 -5.06 -2.26
CA PHE A 41 -2.71 -5.85 -1.15
C PHE A 41 -3.07 -7.32 -1.31
N SER A 42 -2.35 -8.18 -0.60
CA SER A 42 -2.65 -9.61 -0.53
C SER A 42 -3.49 -9.92 0.70
N ALA A 43 -4.52 -10.74 0.53
CA ALA A 43 -5.27 -11.30 1.65
C ALA A 43 -4.49 -12.41 2.38
N TYR A 44 -3.40 -12.92 1.79
CA TYR A 44 -2.55 -13.93 2.40
C TYR A 44 -1.84 -13.41 3.66
N GLU A 45 -1.68 -14.31 4.62
CA GLU A 45 -0.87 -14.15 5.81
C GLU A 45 0.52 -14.78 5.64
N GLU A 46 1.36 -14.59 6.64
CA GLU A 46 2.74 -15.07 6.61
C GLU A 46 2.80 -16.58 6.38
N GLY A 47 3.64 -16.99 5.41
CA GLY A 47 3.79 -18.38 5.01
C GLY A 47 2.74 -18.91 4.01
N GLN A 48 1.67 -18.17 3.71
CA GLN A 48 0.71 -18.58 2.68
C GLN A 48 1.24 -18.33 1.25
N LYS A 49 0.82 -19.18 0.31
CA LYS A 49 1.24 -19.16 -1.10
C LYS A 49 0.02 -19.21 -2.02
N PRO A 50 0.17 -18.82 -3.30
CA PRO A 50 -0.89 -19.01 -4.30
C PRO A 50 -1.42 -20.45 -4.29
N GLY A 51 -2.74 -20.60 -4.26
CA GLY A 51 -3.43 -21.89 -4.14
C GLY A 51 -3.80 -22.28 -2.71
N HIS A 52 -3.29 -21.60 -1.68
CA HIS A 52 -3.84 -21.75 -0.32
C HIS A 52 -5.23 -21.09 -0.24
N GLN A 53 -6.14 -21.72 0.50
CA GLN A 53 -7.48 -21.20 0.71
C GLN A 53 -7.45 -19.99 1.66
N LEU A 54 -8.16 -18.93 1.27
CA LEU A 54 -8.39 -17.76 2.12
C LEU A 54 -9.63 -18.01 2.99
N SER A 55 -9.53 -17.73 4.29
CA SER A 55 -10.69 -17.76 5.18
C SER A 55 -11.45 -16.43 5.14
N LEU A 56 -12.73 -16.46 5.54
CA LEU A 56 -13.54 -15.24 5.66
C LEU A 56 -12.94 -14.26 6.66
N GLU A 57 -12.42 -14.76 7.78
CA GLU A 57 -11.80 -13.97 8.85
C GLU A 57 -10.56 -13.24 8.35
N GLN A 58 -9.74 -13.90 7.52
CA GLN A 58 -8.57 -13.28 6.90
C GLN A 58 -8.96 -12.10 6.01
N VAL A 59 -10.00 -12.27 5.19
CA VAL A 59 -10.52 -11.20 4.34
C VAL A 59 -11.11 -10.06 5.19
N GLN A 60 -11.96 -10.37 6.16
CA GLN A 60 -12.60 -9.39 7.04
C GLN A 60 -11.58 -8.54 7.80
N LYS A 61 -10.57 -9.17 8.40
CA LYS A 61 -9.48 -8.48 9.12
C LYS A 61 -8.79 -7.42 8.26
N ARG A 62 -8.55 -7.72 6.97
CA ARG A 62 -7.93 -6.76 6.04
C ARG A 62 -8.91 -5.66 5.65
N MET A 63 -10.17 -6.00 5.41
CA MET A 63 -11.19 -5.01 5.06
C MET A 63 -11.43 -4.00 6.19
N SER A 64 -11.47 -4.44 7.45
CA SER A 64 -11.63 -3.54 8.61
C SER A 64 -10.50 -2.51 8.77
N ILE A 65 -9.28 -2.82 8.30
CA ILE A 65 -8.17 -1.86 8.31
C ILE A 65 -8.38 -0.78 7.24
N LEU A 66 -8.94 -1.16 6.08
CA LEU A 66 -9.07 -0.28 4.93
C LEU A 66 -10.36 0.52 4.94
N GLU A 67 -11.45 -0.02 5.49
CA GLU A 67 -12.78 0.56 5.58
C GLU A 67 -12.80 2.08 5.86
N PRO A 68 -12.05 2.64 6.83
CA PRO A 68 -12.12 4.09 7.10
C PRO A 68 -11.46 4.96 6.02
N SER A 69 -10.75 4.37 5.05
CA SER A 69 -9.88 5.09 4.10
C SER A 69 -10.17 4.76 2.63
N ILE A 70 -11.15 3.90 2.34
CA ILE A 70 -11.50 3.51 0.96
C ILE A 70 -13.02 3.52 0.75
N GLU A 71 -13.45 3.89 -0.45
CA GLU A 71 -14.88 3.96 -0.81
C GLU A 71 -15.37 2.71 -1.57
N TRP A 72 -14.46 2.02 -2.27
CA TRP A 72 -14.80 0.87 -3.10
C TRP A 72 -13.71 -0.20 -3.06
N VAL A 73 -14.11 -1.44 -3.26
CA VAL A 73 -13.21 -2.60 -3.34
C VAL A 73 -13.43 -3.29 -4.68
N ARG A 74 -12.34 -3.57 -5.40
CA ARG A 74 -12.35 -4.40 -6.60
C ARG A 74 -11.56 -5.67 -6.32
N SER A 75 -12.21 -6.82 -6.49
CA SER A 75 -11.57 -8.13 -6.38
C SER A 75 -11.28 -8.70 -7.76
N PHE A 76 -10.21 -9.48 -7.87
CA PHE A 76 -9.84 -10.26 -9.05
C PHE A 76 -9.69 -11.73 -8.61
N SER A 77 -10.47 -12.62 -9.21
CA SER A 77 -10.41 -14.07 -9.04
C SER A 77 -9.59 -14.72 -10.14
#